data_AF-A0A2V9WW72-F1
#
_entry.id   AF-A0A2V9WW72-F1
#
_cell.length_a   1.000
_cell.length_b   1.000
_cell.length_c   1.000
_cell.angle_alpha   90.00
_cell.angle_beta   90.00
_cell.angle_gamma   90.00
#
_symmetry.space_group_name_H-M   'P 1'
#
loop_
_entity.id
_entity.type
_entity.pdbx_description
1 polymer ?
#
loop_
_entity_poly.entity_id
_entity_poly.type
_entity_poly.pdbx_seq_one_letter_code
_entity_poly.pdbx_strand_id
1 'polypeptide(L)'
;MKMPKLRPQPPRPDRRRSIRGSFSWIDHRFLREGFDEGLTRLEKLLYFVLVAVSNQDGVSFYSDARLAELLDIRFLHELEAARNELAARDLVAYIGGIYQVLDLPVGSPRKARESSPPLPDHTLRSSSSLPRVRKTALREAASDLESVKQLLERWGWGKT
;
A
#
# COMPACT_ATOMS: atom_id res chain seq x y z
N MET A 1 45.95 1.97 -22.04
CA MET A 1 45.32 0.66 -21.78
C MET A 1 44.19 0.81 -20.77
N LYS A 2 42.95 0.42 -21.11
CA LYS A 2 41.81 0.42 -20.18
C LYS A 2 41.88 -0.85 -19.34
N MET A 3 42.01 -0.73 -18.01
CA MET A 3 41.95 -1.88 -17.10
C MET A 3 40.55 -2.53 -17.18
N PRO A 4 40.44 -3.86 -17.28
CA PRO A 4 39.14 -4.53 -17.24
C PRO A 4 38.51 -4.31 -15.86
N LYS A 5 37.29 -3.76 -15.83
CA LYS A 5 36.52 -3.63 -14.58
C LYS A 5 36.21 -5.02 -14.05
N LEU A 6 36.79 -5.40 -12.91
CA LEU A 6 36.41 -6.60 -12.17
C LEU A 6 34.93 -6.50 -11.81
N ARG A 7 34.12 -7.46 -12.27
CA ARG A 7 32.74 -7.56 -11.82
C ARG A 7 32.75 -8.03 -10.36
N PRO A 8 31.97 -7.41 -9.47
CA PRO A 8 31.86 -7.89 -8.10
C PRO A 8 31.36 -9.33 -8.10
N GLN A 9 32.05 -10.19 -7.35
CA GLN A 9 31.58 -11.57 -7.14
C GLN A 9 30.46 -11.56 -6.08
N PRO A 10 29.38 -12.34 -6.27
CA PRO A 10 28.37 -12.51 -5.23
C PRO A 10 28.99 -13.10 -3.96
N PRO A 11 28.56 -12.71 -2.76
CA PRO A 11 29.08 -13.25 -1.50
C PRO A 11 28.94 -14.77 -1.34
N ARG A 12 27.96 -15.37 -2.02
CA ARG A 12 27.71 -16.82 -2.07
C ARG A 12 27.49 -17.25 -3.53
N PRO A 13 28.57 -17.45 -4.30
CA PRO A 13 28.46 -17.76 -5.73
C PRO A 13 27.85 -19.15 -5.97
N ASP A 14 27.97 -20.06 -5.00
CA ASP A 14 27.37 -21.39 -4.94
C ASP A 14 25.85 -21.37 -4.75
N ARG A 15 25.30 -20.28 -4.21
CA ARG A 15 23.86 -20.10 -3.95
C ARG A 15 23.25 -18.99 -4.78
N ARG A 16 23.68 -18.84 -6.04
CA ARG A 16 23.03 -17.93 -6.98
C ARG A 16 21.57 -18.34 -7.17
N ARG A 17 20.66 -17.40 -6.88
CA ARG A 17 19.24 -17.60 -7.14
C ARG A 17 19.01 -17.92 -8.62
N SER A 18 18.16 -18.89 -8.87
CA SER A 18 17.61 -19.21 -10.19
C SER A 18 16.10 -19.25 -10.05
N ILE A 19 15.38 -18.83 -11.08
CA ILE A 19 13.93 -19.00 -11.13
C ILE A 19 13.68 -20.48 -11.37
N ARG A 20 13.04 -21.15 -10.40
CA ARG A 20 12.66 -22.57 -10.48
C ARG A 20 11.15 -22.64 -10.35
N GLY A 21 10.43 -22.99 -11.41
CA GLY A 21 8.97 -23.06 -11.39
C GLY A 21 8.29 -21.74 -11.75
N SER A 22 7.38 -21.27 -10.88
CA SER A 22 6.43 -20.18 -11.16
C SER A 22 7.07 -18.86 -11.59
N PHE A 23 6.30 -18.07 -12.35
CA PHE A 23 6.67 -16.76 -12.84
C PHE A 23 6.10 -15.68 -11.92
N SER A 24 6.96 -14.99 -11.20
CA SER A 24 6.65 -13.77 -10.48
C SER A 24 7.79 -12.79 -10.71
N TRP A 25 7.47 -11.57 -11.13
CA TRP A 25 8.46 -10.53 -11.36
C TRP A 25 8.01 -9.25 -10.66
N ILE A 26 8.93 -8.62 -9.94
CA ILE A 26 8.70 -7.33 -9.31
C ILE A 26 9.30 -6.29 -10.25
N ASP A 27 8.49 -5.38 -10.77
CA ASP A 27 9.01 -4.24 -11.53
C ASP A 27 9.89 -3.37 -10.62
N HIS A 28 11.16 -3.20 -11.00
CA HIS A 28 12.10 -2.37 -10.26
C HIS A 28 11.66 -0.90 -10.21
N ARG A 29 10.81 -0.44 -11.13
CA ARG A 29 10.18 0.89 -11.10
C ARG A 29 9.42 1.10 -9.80
N PHE A 30 8.82 0.07 -9.21
CA PHE A 30 8.05 0.20 -7.96
C PHE A 30 8.85 0.93 -6.86
N LEU A 31 10.11 0.50 -6.67
CA LEU A 31 11.02 1.07 -5.67
C LEU A 31 11.88 2.22 -6.21
N ARG A 32 12.22 2.20 -7.50
CA ARG A 32 13.13 3.20 -8.08
C ARG A 32 12.46 4.49 -8.49
N GLU A 33 11.20 4.42 -8.88
CA GLU A 33 10.45 5.55 -9.43
C GLU A 33 9.44 6.13 -8.44
N GLY A 34 9.41 5.61 -7.21
CA GLY A 34 8.66 6.17 -6.08
C GLY A 34 7.19 5.76 -6.01
N PHE A 35 6.80 4.64 -6.62
CA PHE A 35 5.44 4.10 -6.49
C PHE A 35 5.15 3.57 -5.07
N ASP A 36 6.19 3.17 -4.34
CA ASP A 36 6.08 2.75 -2.95
C ASP A 36 6.05 3.93 -1.95
N GLU A 37 6.37 5.15 -2.39
CA GLU A 37 6.45 6.30 -1.50
C GLU A 37 5.07 6.67 -0.97
N GLY A 38 4.96 6.78 0.37
CA GLY A 38 3.69 7.04 1.04
C GLY A 38 2.78 5.82 1.19
N LEU A 39 3.20 4.62 0.79
CA LEU A 39 2.53 3.39 1.20
C LEU A 39 2.95 2.98 2.61
N THR A 40 2.03 2.42 3.38
CA THR A 40 2.30 1.80 4.68
C THR A 40 3.08 0.49 4.52
N ARG A 41 3.60 -0.03 5.65
CA ARG A 41 4.27 -1.34 5.66
C ARG A 41 3.36 -2.46 5.18
N LEU A 42 2.08 -2.43 5.58
CA LEU A 42 1.11 -3.45 5.22
C LEU A 42 0.79 -3.41 3.73
N GLU A 43 0.55 -2.22 3.15
CA GLU A 43 0.30 -2.06 1.72
C GLU A 43 1.46 -2.56 0.86
N LYS A 44 2.70 -2.20 1.22
CA LYS A 44 3.89 -2.70 0.51
C LYS A 44 3.98 -4.21 0.59
N LEU A 45 3.73 -4.78 1.77
CA LEU A 45 3.81 -6.22 1.98
C LEU A 45 2.70 -6.96 1.20
N LEU A 46 1.47 -6.44 1.22
CA LEU A 46 0.35 -6.96 0.43
C LEU A 46 0.69 -6.95 -1.06
N TYR A 47 1.21 -5.83 -1.59
CA TYR A 47 1.65 -5.73 -2.98
C TYR A 47 2.69 -6.80 -3.34
N PHE A 48 3.74 -6.96 -2.53
CA PHE A 48 4.78 -7.96 -2.79
C PHE A 48 4.27 -9.39 -2.70
N VAL A 49 3.38 -9.67 -1.74
CA VAL A 49 2.74 -10.99 -1.64
C VAL A 49 1.92 -11.27 -2.89
N LEU A 50 1.08 -10.32 -3.32
CA LEU A 50 0.29 -10.47 -4.54
C LEU A 50 1.18 -10.71 -5.76
N VAL A 51 2.25 -9.93 -5.95
CA VAL A 51 3.22 -10.18 -7.04
C VAL A 51 3.79 -11.60 -7.00
N ALA A 52 4.09 -12.12 -5.79
CA ALA A 52 4.67 -13.44 -5.62
C ALA A 52 3.67 -14.60 -5.85
N VAL A 53 2.36 -14.38 -5.63
CA VAL A 53 1.34 -15.42 -5.75
C VAL A 53 0.49 -15.32 -7.02
N SER A 54 0.62 -14.21 -7.76
CA SER A 54 -0.07 -13.99 -9.02
C SER A 54 0.53 -14.81 -10.16
N ASN A 55 -0.31 -15.10 -11.16
CA ASN A 55 0.11 -15.71 -12.42
C ASN A 55 0.78 -14.68 -13.36
N GLN A 56 1.07 -15.09 -14.59
CA GLN A 56 1.71 -14.25 -15.61
C GLN A 56 0.92 -12.99 -15.98
N ASP A 57 -0.41 -12.99 -15.77
CA ASP A 57 -1.31 -11.86 -16.06
C ASP A 57 -1.51 -10.97 -14.82
N GLY A 58 -0.75 -11.22 -13.74
CA GLY A 58 -0.88 -10.51 -12.47
C GLY A 58 -2.05 -10.99 -11.62
N VAL A 59 -2.78 -12.03 -12.01
CA VAL A 59 -4.01 -12.49 -11.34
C VAL A 59 -3.70 -13.47 -10.20
N SER A 60 -4.28 -13.21 -9.03
CA SER A 60 -4.24 -14.08 -7.85
C SER A 60 -5.66 -14.46 -7.41
N PHE A 61 -5.82 -15.74 -7.05
CA PHE A 61 -7.04 -16.34 -6.52
C PHE A 61 -6.97 -16.57 -5.01
N TYR A 62 -6.00 -15.95 -4.33
CA TYR A 62 -5.91 -16.05 -2.87
C TYR A 62 -7.09 -15.32 -2.22
N SER A 63 -7.79 -16.02 -1.33
CA SER A 63 -8.88 -15.42 -0.56
C SER A 63 -8.34 -14.42 0.46
N ASP A 64 -9.20 -13.49 0.88
CA ASP A 64 -8.89 -12.53 1.95
C ASP A 64 -8.47 -13.22 3.25
N ALA A 65 -9.08 -14.36 3.60
CA ALA A 65 -8.68 -15.16 4.75
C ALA A 65 -7.25 -15.70 4.62
N ARG A 66 -6.87 -16.20 3.43
CA ARG A 66 -5.52 -16.71 3.19
C ARG A 66 -4.48 -15.60 3.18
N LEU A 67 -4.82 -14.44 2.62
CA LEU A 67 -3.95 -13.27 2.66
C LEU A 67 -3.78 -12.74 4.07
N ALA A 68 -4.85 -12.68 4.86
CA ALA A 68 -4.78 -12.25 6.26
C ALA A 68 -3.88 -13.18 7.10
N GLU A 69 -4.01 -14.50 6.92
CA GLU A 69 -3.14 -15.49 7.56
C GLU A 69 -1.66 -15.29 7.16
N LEU A 70 -1.39 -15.15 5.86
CA LEU A 70 -0.02 -15.00 5.34
C LEU A 70 0.65 -13.69 5.78
N LEU A 71 -0.15 -12.63 5.96
CA LEU A 71 0.31 -11.29 6.32
C LEU A 71 0.26 -11.03 7.83
N ASP A 72 -0.19 -12.01 8.63
CA ASP A 72 -0.40 -11.89 10.08
C ASP A 72 -1.33 -10.69 10.44
N ILE A 73 -2.41 -10.55 9.67
CA ILE A 73 -3.42 -9.52 9.88
C ILE A 73 -4.48 -10.06 10.85
N ARG A 74 -4.68 -9.33 11.95
CA ARG A 74 -5.68 -9.71 12.97
C ARG A 74 -7.09 -9.23 12.62
N PHE A 75 -7.21 -8.08 11.97
CA PHE A 75 -8.50 -7.50 11.64
C PHE A 75 -8.65 -7.31 10.13
N LEU A 76 -9.69 -7.91 9.55
CA LEU A 76 -9.85 -7.96 8.10
C LEU A 76 -9.93 -6.57 7.45
N HIS A 77 -10.48 -5.58 8.14
CA HIS A 77 -10.55 -4.21 7.64
C HIS A 77 -9.17 -3.59 7.35
N GLU A 78 -8.09 -4.06 7.98
CA GLU A 78 -6.73 -3.63 7.66
C GLU A 78 -6.30 -4.10 6.25
N LEU A 79 -6.69 -5.34 5.88
CA LEU A 79 -6.50 -5.86 4.53
C LEU A 79 -7.33 -5.08 3.51
N GLU A 80 -8.60 -4.81 3.84
CA GLU A 80 -9.50 -4.06 2.96
C GLU A 80 -8.99 -2.63 2.72
N ALA A 81 -8.52 -1.94 3.78
CA ALA A 81 -7.95 -0.61 3.68
C ALA A 81 -6.67 -0.60 2.84
N ALA A 82 -5.75 -1.54 3.08
CA ALA A 82 -4.52 -1.66 2.31
C ALA A 82 -4.81 -1.93 0.83
N ARG A 83 -5.76 -2.82 0.53
CA ARG A 83 -6.21 -3.10 -0.84
C ARG A 83 -6.81 -1.88 -1.52
N ASN A 84 -7.66 -1.13 -0.83
CA ASN A 84 -8.28 0.08 -1.36
C ASN A 84 -7.24 1.16 -1.67
N GLU A 85 -6.20 1.30 -0.84
CA GLU A 85 -5.10 2.23 -1.08
C GLU A 85 -4.27 1.80 -2.31
N LEU A 86 -3.96 0.51 -2.45
CA LEU A 86 -3.26 0.00 -3.64
C LEU A 86 -4.09 0.19 -4.91
N ALA A 87 -5.40 0.00 -4.83
CA ALA A 87 -6.32 0.22 -5.95
C ALA A 87 -6.44 1.71 -6.32
N ALA A 88 -6.50 2.60 -5.34
CA ALA A 88 -6.53 4.04 -5.55
C ALA A 88 -5.28 4.58 -6.25
N ARG A 89 -4.17 3.84 -6.22
CA ARG A 89 -2.90 4.18 -6.87
C ARG A 89 -2.65 3.43 -8.18
N ASP A 90 -3.65 2.72 -8.69
CA ASP A 90 -3.53 1.89 -9.90
C ASP A 90 -2.42 0.83 -9.80
N LEU A 91 -2.18 0.28 -8.59
CA LEU A 91 -1.19 -0.79 -8.38
C LEU A 91 -1.83 -2.19 -8.40
N VAL A 92 -3.09 -2.28 -7.98
CA VAL A 92 -3.87 -3.52 -7.89
C VAL A 92 -5.32 -3.26 -8.28
N ALA A 93 -5.96 -4.18 -8.99
CA ALA A 93 -7.40 -4.24 -9.13
C ALA A 93 -7.98 -5.40 -8.28
N TYR A 94 -9.21 -5.23 -7.79
CA TYR A 94 -9.90 -6.27 -7.02
C TYR A 94 -11.39 -6.31 -7.36
N ILE A 95 -11.87 -7.48 -7.82
CA ILE A 95 -13.28 -7.71 -8.14
C ILE A 95 -13.65 -9.14 -7.74
N GLY A 96 -14.71 -9.29 -6.96
CA GLY A 96 -15.32 -10.60 -6.69
C GLY A 96 -14.36 -11.64 -6.05
N GLY A 97 -13.43 -11.20 -5.19
CA GLY A 97 -12.45 -12.10 -4.57
C GLY A 97 -11.21 -12.38 -5.41
N ILE A 98 -11.08 -11.76 -6.58
CA ILE A 98 -9.93 -11.91 -7.48
C ILE A 98 -9.09 -10.64 -7.42
N TYR A 99 -7.79 -10.82 -7.18
CA TYR A 99 -6.81 -9.75 -7.23
C TYR A 99 -6.10 -9.75 -8.59
N GLN A 100 -5.78 -8.57 -9.10
CA GLN A 100 -4.87 -8.41 -10.23
C GLN A 100 -3.82 -7.36 -9.90
N VAL A 101 -2.54 -7.71 -9.96
CA VAL A 101 -1.44 -6.75 -9.96
C VAL A 101 -1.38 -6.10 -11.33
N LEU A 102 -1.40 -4.76 -11.36
CA LEU A 102 -1.44 -3.99 -12.59
C LEU A 102 -0.02 -3.66 -13.08
N ASP A 103 0.11 -3.37 -14.38
CA ASP A 103 1.31 -2.70 -14.87
C ASP A 103 1.42 -1.31 -14.24
N LEU A 104 2.63 -0.91 -13.87
CA LEU A 104 2.85 0.36 -13.20
C LEU A 104 2.57 1.53 -14.17
N PRO A 105 1.85 2.57 -13.71
CA PRO A 105 1.49 3.73 -14.53
C PRO A 105 2.65 4.33 -15.32
N VAL A 106 2.33 4.88 -16.50
CA VAL A 106 3.31 5.58 -17.34
C VAL A 106 3.63 6.94 -16.70
N GLY A 107 4.78 7.02 -16.04
CA GLY A 107 5.27 8.23 -15.40
C GLY A 107 5.67 7.97 -13.95
N SER A 108 6.86 8.43 -13.58
CA SER A 108 7.37 8.26 -12.21
C SER A 108 6.71 9.27 -11.26
N PRO A 109 6.07 8.82 -10.16
CA PRO A 109 5.59 9.70 -9.11
C PRO A 109 6.68 10.63 -8.58
N ARG A 110 7.93 10.14 -8.51
CA ARG A 110 9.09 10.94 -8.14
C ARG A 110 9.38 12.07 -9.14
N LYS A 111 9.37 11.79 -10.45
CA LYS A 111 9.58 12.83 -11.47
C LYS A 111 8.49 13.89 -11.44
N ALA A 112 7.24 13.52 -11.21
CA ALA A 112 6.13 14.48 -11.11
C ALA A 112 6.33 15.48 -9.95
N ARG A 113 6.85 15.00 -8.81
CA ARG A 113 7.21 15.83 -7.65
C ARG A 113 8.37 16.77 -7.97
N GLU A 114 9.41 16.28 -8.63
CA GLU A 114 10.59 17.08 -9.02
C GLU A 114 10.26 18.16 -10.06
N SER A 115 9.26 17.94 -10.92
CA SER A 115 8.79 18.93 -11.90
C SER A 115 7.88 20.02 -11.33
N SER A 116 7.49 19.92 -10.06
CA SER A 116 6.68 20.96 -9.40
C SER A 116 7.60 22.12 -9.00
N PRO A 117 7.31 23.38 -9.41
CA PRO A 117 8.19 24.51 -9.12
C PRO A 117 8.35 24.69 -7.61
N PRO A 118 9.54 25.09 -7.12
CA PRO A 118 9.72 25.37 -5.70
C PRO A 118 8.73 26.46 -5.29
N LEU A 119 7.96 26.18 -4.23
CA LEU A 119 7.10 27.19 -3.61
C LEU A 119 7.97 28.42 -3.28
N PRO A 120 7.54 29.65 -3.61
CA PRO A 120 8.31 30.84 -3.29
C PRO A 120 8.43 30.98 -1.77
N ASP A 121 9.68 31.16 -1.35
CA ASP A 121 10.16 31.27 0.02
C ASP A 121 9.61 32.57 0.64
N HIS A 122 8.38 32.54 1.17
CA HIS A 122 7.81 33.67 1.89
C HIS A 122 8.01 33.45 3.39
N THR A 123 9.14 33.96 3.86
CA THR A 123 9.35 34.64 5.15
C THR A 123 8.22 34.51 6.17
N LEU A 124 8.57 33.92 7.32
CA LEU A 124 7.93 34.07 8.63
C LEU A 124 7.03 35.31 8.73
N ARG A 125 5.72 35.10 8.69
CA ARG A 125 4.76 36.00 9.33
C ARG A 125 3.89 35.18 10.27
N SER A 126 4.16 35.35 11.57
CA SER A 126 3.21 35.02 12.63
C SER A 126 1.83 35.58 12.26
N SER A 127 0.89 34.68 12.01
CA SER A 127 -0.52 34.99 12.18
C SER A 127 -1.18 33.74 12.74
N SER A 128 -1.45 33.81 14.03
CA SER A 128 -2.42 32.98 14.71
C SER A 128 -3.74 33.00 13.95
N SER A 129 -4.04 31.92 13.24
CA SER A 129 -5.41 31.59 12.86
C SER A 129 -5.58 30.09 13.01
N LEU A 130 -6.26 29.70 14.09
CA LEU A 130 -6.70 28.32 14.33
C LEU A 130 -7.43 27.79 13.08
N PRO A 131 -7.21 26.52 12.69
CA PRO A 131 -8.00 25.93 11.63
C PRO A 131 -9.47 25.89 12.08
N ARG A 132 -10.35 26.50 11.27
CA ARG A 132 -11.81 26.41 11.42
C ARG A 132 -12.22 24.97 11.17
N VAL A 133 -12.28 24.19 12.26
CA VAL A 133 -12.80 22.82 12.26
C VAL A 133 -14.17 22.83 11.58
N ARG A 134 -14.30 22.05 10.51
CA ARG A 134 -15.56 21.84 9.80
C ARG A 134 -16.56 21.26 10.79
N LYS A 135 -17.65 21.98 11.07
CA LYS A 135 -18.75 21.59 11.98
C LYS A 135 -19.44 20.27 11.57
N THR A 136 -19.14 19.71 10.41
CA THR A 136 -19.74 18.48 9.88
C THR A 136 -19.12 17.20 10.44
N ALA A 137 -17.83 17.17 10.79
CA ALA A 137 -17.16 15.94 11.25
C ALA A 137 -17.58 15.50 12.67
N LEU A 138 -18.05 16.43 13.51
CA LEU A 138 -18.51 16.13 14.87
C LEU A 138 -19.90 15.46 14.92
N ARG A 139 -20.70 15.56 13.86
CA ARG A 139 -22.01 14.88 13.81
C ARG A 139 -21.89 13.41 13.39
N GLU A 140 -20.95 13.08 12.51
CA GLU A 140 -20.72 11.68 12.09
C GLU A 140 -20.11 10.85 13.23
N ALA A 141 -19.09 11.36 13.92
CA ALA A 141 -18.48 10.64 15.05
C ALA A 141 -19.46 10.39 16.22
N ALA A 142 -20.42 11.29 16.44
CA ALA A 142 -21.46 11.10 17.46
C ALA A 142 -22.52 10.06 17.04
N SER A 143 -22.84 9.99 15.73
CA SER A 143 -23.77 8.99 15.19
C SER A 143 -23.18 7.58 15.24
N ASP A 144 -21.87 7.45 15.05
CA ASP A 144 -21.15 6.17 15.13
C ASP A 144 -21.12 5.63 16.56
N LEU A 145 -20.88 6.50 17.56
CA LEU A 145 -20.89 6.10 18.96
C LEU A 145 -22.29 5.68 19.45
N GLU A 146 -23.35 6.36 19.01
CA GLU A 146 -24.73 6.00 19.38
C GLU A 146 -25.15 4.67 18.71
N SER A 147 -24.70 4.42 17.47
CA SER A 147 -24.93 3.16 16.75
C SER A 147 -24.19 1.99 17.39
N VAL A 148 -22.95 2.20 17.84
CA VAL A 148 -22.18 1.21 18.60
C VAL A 148 -22.82 0.93 19.94
N LYS A 149 -23.31 1.95 20.65
CA LYS A 149 -24.00 1.78 21.94
C LYS A 149 -25.31 1.01 21.80
N GLN A 150 -26.11 1.27 20.75
CA GLN A 150 -27.31 0.48 20.45
C GLN A 150 -26.99 -0.96 20.05
N LEU A 151 -25.88 -1.20 19.35
CA LEU A 151 -25.42 -2.55 19.03
C LEU A 151 -25.03 -3.34 20.29
N LEU A 152 -24.33 -2.70 21.23
CA LEU A 152 -23.92 -3.31 22.50
C LEU A 152 -25.12 -3.63 23.42
N GLU A 153 -26.09 -2.73 23.52
CA GLU A 153 -27.34 -2.95 24.26
C GLU A 153 -28.17 -4.09 23.66
N ARG A 154 -28.23 -4.17 22.33
CA ARG A 154 -28.95 -5.24 21.61
C ARG A 154 -28.29 -6.61 21.77
N TRP A 155 -27.02 -6.64 22.16
CA TRP A 155 -26.24 -7.85 22.44
C TRP A 155 -26.14 -8.16 23.94
N GLY A 156 -26.90 -7.47 24.78
CA GLY A 156 -27.05 -7.77 26.22
C GLY A 156 -25.86 -7.37 27.09
N TRP A 157 -24.94 -6.54 26.58
CA TRP A 157 -23.86 -5.97 27.39
C TRP A 157 -24.21 -4.54 27.80
N GLY A 158 -24.82 -4.40 28.98
CA GLY A 158 -25.23 -3.08 29.48
C GLY A 158 -26.11 -3.02 30.72
N LYS A 159 -26.19 -4.04 31.58
CA LYS A 159 -26.80 -3.89 32.92
C LYS A 159 -26.08 -4.74 33.97
N THR A 160 -25.40 -4.07 34.88
CA THR A 160 -25.24 -4.48 36.29
C THR A 160 -25.30 -3.23 37.14
#